data_AF-A0A7S3CXE8-F1
#
_entry.id   AF-A0A7S3CXE8-F1
#
_cell.length_a   1.000
_cell.length_b   1.000
_cell.length_c   1.000
_cell.angle_alpha   90.00
_cell.angle_beta   90.00
_cell.angle_gamma   90.00
#
_symmetry.space_group_name_H-M   'P 1'
#
loop_
_entity.id
_entity.type
_entity.pdbx_description
1 polymer ?
#
loop_
_entity_poly.entity_id
_entity_poly.type
_entity_poly.pdbx_seq_one_letter_code
_entity_poly.pdbx_strand_id
1 'polypeptide(L)'
;GGGGGSSHQLSARTTSTEAGDGEDVIKETLEYLGLTSILSSSNNGEGEEEEEKEEEEERGEGRGKVGGEGSTPIGVTSDVAGLSQREVKKRRRENKLIARLREAEQQFESDIAHIDHAYAKKVDTAVSEHERKMHTLAEIVGEWTEDEISAFTKVLKECANQKKTRDATLKRLGIQFQNKKKSEREAMERKMTAEKHYHRSVKAMREKWEKEKDDRIQAFVKEVKAIKEEEQTRVQRAIEKCTFEVHRLKVGKDHTEKAVAFEVKKRQQDEEARRKQVEEEREQEEKARKQREEMEEKKRLLYSYRQKLDEEARKAAEEERQREEEDEERRKEYARYNEERVGYRRRQYEQKEEEKKELMRMREEEEEERQQRLEALRAQVKNRPFFAGCRGWG
;
A
#
# COMPACT_ATOMS: atom_id res chain seq x y z
N GLY A 1 72.26 38.17 -2.90
CA GLY A 1 70.95 37.78 -3.47
C GLY A 1 70.16 37.17 -2.33
N GLY A 2 68.98 37.65 -1.96
CA GLY A 2 67.81 37.87 -2.82
C GLY A 2 67.23 36.50 -3.16
N GLY A 3 66.03 36.08 -2.77
CA GLY A 3 64.85 36.73 -2.19
C GLY A 3 63.64 35.90 -2.66
N GLY A 4 62.54 35.84 -1.90
CA GLY A 4 61.26 35.33 -2.44
C GLY A 4 60.38 34.55 -1.47
N GLY A 5 59.93 35.18 -0.38
CA GLY A 5 58.75 34.74 0.36
C GLY A 5 57.50 35.34 -0.27
N SER A 6 56.52 34.49 -0.60
CA SER A 6 55.22 34.90 -1.16
C SER A 6 54.31 35.40 -0.02
N SER A 7 54.10 36.71 0.00
CA SER A 7 53.13 37.41 0.85
C SER A 7 51.93 37.78 -0.01
N HIS A 8 50.75 37.22 0.29
CA HIS A 8 49.50 37.68 -0.29
C HIS A 8 49.18 39.11 0.17
N GLN A 9 49.44 40.08 -0.71
CA GLN A 9 48.90 41.43 -0.58
C GLN A 9 47.44 41.43 -1.06
N LEU A 10 46.51 41.68 -0.13
CA LEU A 10 45.18 42.16 -0.46
C LEU A 10 45.33 43.60 -0.95
N SER A 11 45.22 43.76 -2.26
CA SER A 11 45.14 45.06 -2.92
C SER A 11 43.82 45.72 -2.53
N ALA A 12 43.85 46.62 -1.54
CA ALA A 12 42.78 47.56 -1.29
C ALA A 12 42.68 48.50 -2.50
N ARG A 13 41.72 48.21 -3.37
CA ARG A 13 41.36 49.07 -4.50
C ARG A 13 40.63 50.27 -3.91
N THR A 14 41.35 51.37 -3.71
CA THR A 14 40.76 52.68 -3.42
C THR A 14 40.10 53.19 -4.69
N THR A 15 38.83 52.86 -4.89
CA THR A 15 37.98 53.57 -5.85
C THR A 15 37.56 54.87 -5.18
N SER A 16 38.16 55.96 -5.65
CA SER A 16 37.62 57.31 -5.55
C SER A 16 36.14 57.26 -5.94
N THR A 17 35.25 57.35 -4.96
CA THR A 17 33.81 57.46 -5.17
C THR A 17 33.47 58.90 -4.81
N GLU A 18 33.21 59.68 -5.86
CA GLU A 18 32.41 60.88 -5.76
C GLU A 18 31.13 60.52 -4.98
N ALA A 19 30.69 61.40 -4.10
CA ALA A 19 29.47 61.24 -3.31
C ALA A 19 28.27 61.22 -4.27
N GLY A 20 27.97 60.05 -4.80
CA GLY A 20 26.70 59.75 -5.47
C GLY A 20 25.60 59.69 -4.42
N ASP A 21 24.46 60.27 -4.77
CA ASP A 21 23.26 60.33 -3.94
C ASP A 21 22.90 58.94 -3.40
N GLY A 22 22.43 58.88 -2.15
CA GLY A 22 22.12 57.63 -1.45
C GLY A 22 21.14 56.71 -2.19
N GLU A 23 20.41 57.22 -3.18
CA GLU A 23 19.58 56.44 -4.10
C GLU A 23 20.38 55.45 -4.96
N ASP A 24 21.58 55.80 -5.39
CA ASP A 24 22.40 54.95 -6.26
C ASP A 24 23.00 53.77 -5.49
N VAL A 25 23.38 53.99 -4.22
CA VAL A 25 23.85 52.90 -3.34
C VAL A 25 22.71 51.94 -3.01
N ILE A 26 21.49 52.45 -2.81
CA ILE A 26 20.31 51.61 -2.57
C ILE A 26 19.99 50.77 -3.81
N LYS A 27 19.97 51.38 -5.02
CA LYS A 27 19.77 50.65 -6.27
C LYS A 27 20.85 49.59 -6.52
N GLU A 28 22.12 49.94 -6.34
CA GLU A 28 23.23 49.00 -6.55
C GLU A 28 23.22 47.86 -5.53
N THR A 29 22.84 48.14 -4.26
CA THR A 29 22.70 47.10 -3.23
C THR A 29 21.48 46.22 -3.49
N LEU A 30 20.37 46.78 -3.99
CA LEU A 30 19.18 46.03 -4.39
C LEU A 30 19.44 45.16 -5.64
N GLU A 31 20.19 45.65 -6.62
CA GLU A 31 20.62 44.90 -7.80
C GLU A 31 21.62 43.78 -7.44
N TYR A 32 22.62 44.08 -6.61
CA TYR A 32 23.62 43.11 -6.15
C TYR A 32 23.01 41.95 -5.36
N LEU A 33 21.91 42.21 -4.63
CA LEU A 33 21.15 41.20 -3.90
C LEU A 33 20.06 40.50 -4.73
N GLY A 34 19.96 40.78 -6.04
CA GLY A 34 18.96 40.20 -6.94
C GLY A 34 17.51 40.64 -6.64
N LEU A 35 17.33 41.81 -6.02
CA LEU A 35 16.05 42.31 -5.49
C LEU A 35 15.22 43.08 -6.54
N THR A 36 15.78 43.42 -7.70
CA THR A 36 15.05 44.09 -8.80
C THR A 36 14.05 43.19 -9.52
N SER A 37 14.22 41.86 -9.45
CA SER A 37 13.34 40.89 -10.14
C SER A 37 11.95 40.74 -9.51
N ILE A 38 11.77 41.12 -8.23
CA ILE A 38 10.46 40.98 -7.55
C ILE A 38 9.46 42.06 -7.99
N LEU A 39 9.94 43.17 -8.58
CA LEU A 39 9.06 44.22 -9.11
C LEU A 39 8.72 44.03 -10.60
N SER A 40 9.38 43.12 -11.33
CA SER A 40 9.20 42.94 -12.78
C SER A 40 8.52 41.63 -13.20
N SER A 41 8.26 40.70 -12.27
CA SER A 41 7.78 39.34 -12.57
C SER A 41 6.30 39.12 -12.25
N SER A 42 5.43 40.10 -12.54
CA SER A 42 3.96 39.94 -12.47
C SER A 42 3.30 39.61 -13.82
N ASN A 43 4.02 38.99 -14.76
CA ASN A 43 3.38 38.47 -15.97
C ASN A 43 3.87 37.06 -16.33
N ASN A 44 2.89 36.20 -16.56
CA ASN A 44 2.90 34.84 -17.10
C ASN A 44 3.15 33.69 -16.11
N GLY A 45 2.10 32.87 -15.98
CA GLY A 45 2.13 31.58 -15.32
C GLY A 45 0.73 30.97 -15.27
N GLU A 46 0.13 30.72 -16.44
CA GLU A 46 -0.97 29.76 -16.58
C GLU A 46 -0.46 28.38 -16.17
N GLY A 47 -1.11 27.76 -15.20
CA GLY A 47 -0.73 26.46 -14.66
C GLY A 47 -1.90 25.87 -13.87
N GLU A 48 -2.73 25.15 -14.62
CA GLU A 48 -3.73 24.13 -14.26
C GLU A 48 -4.25 24.09 -12.81
N GLU A 49 -5.53 24.41 -12.68
CA GLU A 49 -6.32 24.34 -11.44
C GLU A 49 -6.80 22.89 -11.17
N GLU A 50 -6.37 22.30 -10.04
CA GLU A 50 -7.10 21.18 -9.42
C GLU A 50 -7.86 21.66 -8.17
N GLU A 51 -9.14 21.34 -8.09
CA GLU A 51 -10.09 21.77 -7.07
C GLU A 51 -9.85 21.14 -5.67
N GLU A 52 -9.16 21.82 -4.76
CA GLU A 52 -9.32 21.65 -3.30
C GLU A 52 -10.57 22.37 -2.72
N LYS A 53 -11.58 21.59 -2.31
CA LYS A 53 -12.61 22.05 -1.37
C LYS A 53 -12.05 21.98 0.05
N GLU A 54 -11.91 23.13 0.72
CA GLU A 54 -11.78 23.19 2.18
C GLU A 54 -13.03 23.85 2.76
N GLU A 55 -13.71 23.11 3.65
CA GLU A 55 -14.77 23.60 4.51
C GLU A 55 -14.17 24.53 5.59
N GLU A 56 -14.62 25.79 5.63
CA GLU A 56 -14.32 26.72 6.72
C GLU A 56 -15.39 26.56 7.81
N GLU A 57 -14.94 26.15 9.01
CA GLU A 57 -15.72 26.14 10.25
C GLU A 57 -15.80 27.57 10.79
N GLU A 58 -16.92 28.25 10.54
CA GLU A 58 -17.18 29.62 10.98
C GLU A 58 -17.77 29.63 12.40
N ARG A 59 -16.96 30.00 13.39
CA ARG A 59 -17.42 30.55 14.68
C ARG A 59 -17.19 32.06 14.68
N GLY A 60 -18.27 32.82 14.81
CA GLY A 60 -18.21 34.27 14.94
C GLY A 60 -19.57 34.93 15.07
N GLU A 61 -20.17 34.80 16.24
CA GLU A 61 -21.36 35.55 16.68
C GLU A 61 -21.18 37.07 16.53
N GLY A 62 -22.25 37.81 16.21
CA GLY A 62 -22.27 39.27 16.32
C GLY A 62 -23.28 40.00 15.44
N ARG A 63 -24.58 39.71 15.57
CA ARG A 63 -25.66 40.51 14.96
C ARG A 63 -25.74 41.89 15.63
N GLY A 64 -25.16 42.90 15.00
CA GLY A 64 -25.42 44.32 15.25
C GLY A 64 -26.13 44.94 14.05
N LYS A 65 -27.47 45.05 14.13
CA LYS A 65 -28.34 45.62 13.11
C LYS A 65 -28.47 47.13 13.36
N VAL A 66 -27.88 47.96 12.51
CA VAL A 66 -28.23 49.40 12.43
C VAL A 66 -28.32 49.78 10.96
N GLY A 67 -29.51 50.23 10.56
CA GLY A 67 -29.79 50.69 9.21
C GLY A 67 -29.17 52.06 8.95
N GLY A 68 -28.76 52.27 7.71
CA GLY A 68 -28.34 53.54 7.16
C GLY A 68 -28.53 53.49 5.66
N GLU A 69 -29.58 54.17 5.20
CA GLU A 69 -29.94 54.33 3.80
C GLU A 69 -28.94 55.24 3.07
N GLY A 70 -28.74 54.97 1.78
CA GLY A 70 -28.42 56.00 0.80
C GLY A 70 -26.95 56.36 0.61
N SER A 71 -26.24 55.60 -0.21
CA SER A 71 -25.30 56.19 -1.17
C SER A 71 -25.03 55.23 -2.31
N THR A 72 -25.28 55.69 -3.53
CA THR A 72 -25.01 55.03 -4.80
C THR A 72 -23.57 54.51 -4.86
N PRO A 73 -23.32 53.23 -5.21
CA PRO A 73 -21.97 52.77 -5.49
C PRO A 73 -21.56 53.31 -6.86
N ILE A 74 -20.65 54.29 -6.85
CA ILE A 74 -19.88 54.67 -8.02
C ILE A 74 -19.11 53.43 -8.46
N GLY A 75 -19.35 53.03 -9.71
CA GLY A 75 -18.76 51.85 -10.33
C GLY A 75 -17.24 51.90 -10.28
N VAL A 76 -16.67 51.08 -9.40
CA VAL A 76 -15.30 50.60 -9.55
C VAL A 76 -15.36 49.56 -10.66
N THR A 77 -14.76 49.91 -11.80
CA THR A 77 -14.65 49.06 -12.98
C THR A 77 -14.10 47.71 -12.59
N SER A 78 -14.92 46.71 -12.86
CA SER A 78 -14.77 45.30 -12.52
C SER A 78 -13.71 44.64 -13.41
N ASP A 79 -12.44 44.72 -13.02
CA ASP A 79 -11.38 43.84 -13.55
C ASP A 79 -11.16 42.61 -12.64
N VAL A 80 -12.04 42.38 -11.66
CA VAL A 80 -11.99 41.25 -10.72
C VAL A 80 -13.11 40.22 -10.97
N ALA A 81 -13.95 40.45 -11.99
CA ALA A 81 -14.99 39.49 -12.40
C ALA A 81 -14.37 38.38 -13.27
N GLY A 82 -13.65 37.46 -12.63
CA GLY A 82 -13.08 36.30 -13.31
C GLY A 82 -12.08 35.51 -12.49
N LEU A 83 -11.61 36.05 -11.36
CA LEU A 83 -10.64 35.36 -10.52
C LEU A 83 -11.32 34.34 -9.60
N SER A 84 -10.79 33.13 -9.55
CA SER A 84 -11.26 32.11 -8.61
C SER A 84 -11.04 32.58 -7.16
N GLN A 85 -11.87 32.12 -6.21
CA GLN A 85 -11.71 32.52 -4.79
C GLN A 85 -10.29 32.25 -4.25
N ARG A 86 -9.58 31.27 -4.84
CA ARG A 86 -8.18 30.97 -4.53
C ARG A 86 -7.22 32.04 -5.02
N GLU A 87 -7.39 32.52 -6.24
CA GLU A 87 -6.58 33.61 -6.79
C GLU A 87 -6.77 34.89 -5.97
N VAL A 88 -8.01 35.17 -5.54
CA VAL A 88 -8.29 36.31 -4.65
C VAL A 88 -7.58 36.14 -3.30
N LYS A 89 -7.61 34.94 -2.68
CA LYS A 89 -6.88 34.67 -1.44
C LYS A 89 -5.35 34.80 -1.65
N LYS A 90 -4.81 34.31 -2.77
CA LYS A 90 -3.38 34.44 -3.14
C LYS A 90 -2.97 35.91 -3.30
N ARG A 91 -3.68 36.68 -4.11
CA ARG A 91 -3.42 38.13 -4.30
C ARG A 91 -3.51 38.92 -3.00
N ARG A 92 -4.48 38.61 -2.13
CA ARG A 92 -4.57 39.25 -0.80
C ARG A 92 -3.32 39.01 0.05
N ARG A 93 -2.71 37.83 -0.05
CA ARG A 93 -1.48 37.48 0.68
C ARG A 93 -0.26 38.20 0.09
N GLU A 94 -0.13 38.20 -1.23
CA GLU A 94 0.92 38.96 -1.93
C GLU A 94 0.83 40.46 -1.61
N ASN A 95 -0.37 41.03 -1.64
CA ASN A 95 -0.58 42.44 -1.27
C ASN A 95 -0.20 42.73 0.18
N LYS A 96 -0.43 41.80 1.12
CA LYS A 96 0.03 41.94 2.52
C LYS A 96 1.55 41.92 2.62
N LEU A 97 2.23 41.05 1.87
CA LEU A 97 3.69 41.01 1.82
C LEU A 97 4.26 42.32 1.26
N ILE A 98 3.70 42.80 0.14
CA ILE A 98 4.07 44.07 -0.48
C ILE A 98 3.84 45.23 0.49
N ALA A 99 2.72 45.25 1.21
CA ALA A 99 2.44 46.27 2.22
C ALA A 99 3.49 46.28 3.33
N ARG A 100 3.86 45.11 3.88
CA ARG A 100 4.92 45.01 4.91
C ARG A 100 6.28 45.49 4.40
N LEU A 101 6.64 45.16 3.16
CA LEU A 101 7.89 45.63 2.55
C LEU A 101 7.91 47.15 2.37
N ARG A 102 6.79 47.74 1.92
CA ARG A 102 6.63 49.19 1.78
C ARG A 102 6.67 49.91 3.13
N GLU A 103 6.05 49.34 4.17
CA GLU A 103 6.11 49.88 5.53
C GLU A 103 7.56 49.88 6.06
N ALA A 104 8.30 48.79 5.85
CA ALA A 104 9.72 48.71 6.24
C ALA A 104 10.58 49.73 5.48
N GLU A 105 10.35 49.91 4.18
CA GLU A 105 11.03 50.90 3.34
C GLU A 105 10.72 52.33 3.81
N GLN A 106 9.45 52.67 4.01
CA GLN A 106 9.04 53.98 4.50
C GLN A 106 9.63 54.29 5.89
N GLN A 107 9.66 53.30 6.79
CA GLN A 107 10.27 53.45 8.10
C GLN A 107 11.78 53.66 7.99
N PHE A 108 12.46 52.92 7.12
CA PHE A 108 13.88 53.07 6.87
C PHE A 108 14.21 54.48 6.35
N GLU A 109 13.47 54.97 5.35
CA GLU A 109 13.63 56.32 4.81
C GLU A 109 13.42 57.39 5.89
N SER A 110 12.37 57.26 6.71
CA SER A 110 12.10 58.16 7.82
C SER A 110 13.25 58.18 8.83
N ASP A 111 13.81 57.03 9.17
CA ASP A 111 14.91 56.94 10.13
C ASP A 111 16.20 57.54 9.58
N ILE A 112 16.51 57.32 8.30
CA ILE A 112 17.66 57.95 7.63
C ILE A 112 17.49 59.47 7.60
N ALA A 113 16.30 59.98 7.27
CA ALA A 113 16.01 61.40 7.29
C ALA A 113 16.17 62.00 8.70
N HIS A 114 15.76 61.28 9.76
CA HIS A 114 15.97 61.71 11.14
C HIS A 114 17.46 61.73 11.53
N ILE A 115 18.24 60.74 11.10
CA ILE A 115 19.70 60.68 11.32
C ILE A 115 20.38 61.86 10.62
N ASP A 116 20.04 62.10 9.35
CA ASP A 116 20.59 63.18 8.54
C ASP A 116 20.26 64.56 9.13
N HIS A 117 19.00 64.78 9.54
CA HIS A 117 18.59 66.02 10.21
C HIS A 117 19.29 66.21 11.56
N ALA A 118 19.44 65.15 12.36
CA ALA A 118 20.13 65.22 13.65
C ALA A 118 21.63 65.54 13.48
N TYR A 119 22.26 65.00 12.43
CA TYR A 119 23.63 65.34 12.06
C TYR A 119 23.75 66.80 11.62
N ALA A 120 22.90 67.25 10.68
CA ALA A 120 22.90 68.63 10.18
C ALA A 120 22.78 69.64 11.34
N LYS A 121 21.83 69.43 12.25
CA LYS A 121 21.65 70.29 13.43
C LYS A 121 22.89 70.36 14.32
N LYS A 122 23.59 69.23 14.53
CA LYS A 122 24.81 69.19 15.35
C LYS A 122 25.97 69.90 14.66
N VAL A 123 26.11 69.72 13.35
CA VAL A 123 27.13 70.42 12.55
C VAL A 123 26.87 71.92 12.55
N ASP A 124 25.65 72.37 12.28
CA ASP A 124 25.29 73.79 12.29
C ASP A 124 25.56 74.45 13.64
N THR A 125 25.26 73.74 14.74
CA THR A 125 25.58 74.22 16.10
C THR A 125 27.10 74.36 16.27
N ALA A 126 27.88 73.37 15.82
CA ALA A 126 29.33 73.39 15.93
C ALA A 126 29.98 74.48 15.05
N VAL A 127 29.47 74.69 13.84
CA VAL A 127 29.87 75.77 12.93
C VAL A 127 29.59 77.12 13.60
N SER A 128 28.37 77.34 14.09
CA SER A 128 27.96 78.57 14.75
C SER A 128 28.78 78.89 16.01
N GLU A 129 29.14 77.86 16.80
CA GLU A 129 30.03 78.02 17.95
C GLU A 129 31.46 78.32 17.54
N HIS A 130 31.95 77.67 16.48
CA HIS A 130 33.28 77.89 15.94
C HIS A 130 33.43 79.31 15.39
N GLU A 131 32.49 79.77 14.55
CA GLU A 131 32.47 81.13 14.00
C GLU A 131 32.45 82.19 15.11
N ARG A 132 31.61 82.03 16.14
CA ARG A 132 31.59 82.92 17.31
C ARG A 132 32.94 82.96 18.04
N LYS A 133 33.58 81.80 18.25
CA LYS A 133 34.92 81.70 18.85
C LYS A 133 36.00 82.32 17.96
N MET A 134 35.92 82.15 16.64
CA MET A 134 36.86 82.72 15.69
C MET A 134 36.73 84.24 15.62
N HIS A 135 35.50 84.78 15.60
CA HIS A 135 35.25 86.22 15.59
C HIS A 135 35.83 86.91 16.84
N THR A 136 35.52 86.39 18.03
CA THR A 136 36.03 86.93 19.30
C THR A 136 37.55 86.88 19.41
N LEU A 137 38.20 85.86 18.82
CA LEU A 137 39.66 85.77 18.80
C LEU A 137 40.28 86.66 17.70
N ALA A 138 39.62 86.82 16.55
CA ALA A 138 40.14 87.62 15.44
C ALA A 138 40.36 89.09 15.84
N GLU A 139 39.48 89.65 16.66
CA GLU A 139 39.60 91.01 17.21
C GLU A 139 40.90 91.22 18.02
N ILE A 140 41.42 90.16 18.65
CA ILE A 140 42.62 90.22 19.53
C ILE A 140 43.89 89.79 18.78
N VAL A 141 43.76 88.86 17.84
CA VAL A 141 44.89 88.25 17.13
C VAL A 141 45.61 89.25 16.21
N GLY A 142 44.86 90.21 15.64
CA GLY A 142 45.40 91.15 14.66
C GLY A 142 45.75 90.48 13.32
N GLU A 143 46.45 91.19 12.44
CA GLU A 143 46.88 90.66 11.15
C GLU A 143 48.09 89.74 11.32
N TRP A 144 47.99 88.50 10.85
CA TRP A 144 49.10 87.54 10.76
C TRP A 144 49.29 87.15 9.30
N THR A 145 50.54 87.17 8.83
CA THR A 145 50.85 86.67 7.48
C THR A 145 50.86 85.15 7.45
N GLU A 146 50.67 84.57 6.28
CA GLU A 146 50.72 83.11 6.10
C GLU A 146 52.07 82.51 6.55
N ASP A 147 53.17 83.21 6.29
CA ASP A 147 54.51 82.85 6.77
C ASP A 147 54.61 82.88 8.30
N GLU A 148 54.04 83.90 8.94
CA GLU A 148 53.99 84.00 10.41
C GLU A 148 53.17 82.84 11.00
N ILE A 149 52.03 82.51 10.40
CA ILE A 149 51.16 81.39 10.79
C ILE A 149 51.89 80.04 10.65
N SER A 150 52.60 79.84 9.53
CA SER A 150 53.39 78.64 9.27
C SER A 150 54.51 78.47 10.30
N ALA A 151 55.28 79.53 10.54
CA ALA A 151 56.32 79.56 11.56
C ALA A 151 55.75 79.33 12.98
N PHE A 152 54.60 79.92 13.30
CA PHE A 152 53.93 79.77 14.60
C PHE A 152 53.54 78.31 14.84
N THR A 153 52.95 77.68 13.83
CA THR A 153 52.56 76.27 13.85
C THR A 153 53.78 75.35 14.03
N LYS A 154 54.90 75.67 13.39
CA LYS A 154 56.15 74.91 13.54
C LYS A 154 56.67 74.96 14.99
N VAL A 155 56.67 76.14 15.62
CA VAL A 155 57.10 76.30 17.02
C VAL A 155 56.17 75.54 17.96
N LEU A 156 54.85 75.60 17.75
CA LEU A 156 53.89 74.84 18.55
C LEU A 156 54.15 73.33 18.45
N LYS A 157 54.37 72.80 17.24
CA LYS A 157 54.69 71.38 17.02
C LYS A 157 55.99 70.97 17.71
N GLU A 158 57.06 71.75 17.58
CA GLU A 158 58.34 71.47 18.24
C GLU A 158 58.22 71.48 19.77
N CYS A 159 57.49 72.45 20.33
CA CYS A 159 57.31 72.55 21.77
C CYS A 159 56.40 71.43 22.31
N ALA A 160 55.38 71.02 21.55
CA ALA A 160 54.53 69.87 21.89
C ALA A 160 55.33 68.56 21.89
N ASN A 161 56.19 68.34 20.89
CA ASN A 161 57.06 67.16 20.82
C ASN A 161 58.07 67.11 21.99
N GLN A 162 58.53 68.28 22.44
CA GLN A 162 59.41 68.42 23.61
C GLN A 162 58.64 68.47 24.95
N LYS A 163 57.31 68.27 24.94
CA LYS A 163 56.42 68.33 26.12
C LYS A 163 56.61 69.59 26.97
N LYS A 164 56.89 70.73 26.32
CA LYS A 164 57.08 72.01 27.03
C LYS A 164 55.77 72.52 27.61
N THR A 165 55.85 73.20 28.75
CA THR A 165 54.70 73.90 29.34
C THR A 165 54.24 75.03 28.42
N ARG A 166 52.96 75.40 28.52
CA ARG A 166 52.36 76.49 27.75
C ARG A 166 53.17 77.80 27.89
N ASP A 167 53.59 78.13 29.10
CA ASP A 167 54.38 79.34 29.36
C ASP A 167 55.75 79.32 28.67
N ALA A 168 56.42 78.16 28.64
CA ALA A 168 57.69 78.01 27.93
C ALA A 168 57.52 78.15 26.41
N THR A 169 56.41 77.63 25.88
CA THR A 169 56.04 77.78 24.47
C THR A 169 55.77 79.25 24.12
N LEU A 170 54.99 79.96 24.93
CA LEU A 170 54.68 81.38 24.73
C LEU A 170 55.95 82.26 24.84
N LYS A 171 56.87 81.94 25.75
CA LYS A 171 58.18 82.61 25.83
C LYS A 171 58.99 82.41 24.55
N ARG A 172 59.05 81.18 24.03
CA ARG A 172 59.75 80.88 22.78
C ARG A 172 59.14 81.59 21.57
N LEU A 173 57.81 81.59 21.49
CA LEU A 173 57.08 82.37 20.47
C LEU A 173 57.38 83.87 20.60
N GLY A 174 57.61 84.38 21.80
CA GLY A 174 58.01 85.77 22.02
C GLY A 174 59.38 86.15 21.47
N ILE A 175 60.32 85.20 21.42
CA ILE A 175 61.64 85.40 20.82
C ILE A 175 61.53 85.47 19.29
N GLN A 176 60.67 84.63 18.71
CA GLN A 176 60.52 84.49 17.26
C GLN A 176 59.60 85.55 16.64
N PHE A 177 58.55 85.98 17.35
CA PHE A 177 57.57 86.98 16.89
C PHE A 177 57.66 88.23 17.76
N GLN A 178 58.76 88.97 17.65
CA GLN A 178 59.03 90.17 18.48
C GLN A 178 58.08 91.34 18.16
N ASN A 179 57.57 91.38 16.93
CA ASN A 179 56.59 92.34 16.44
C ASN A 179 55.17 92.11 16.97
N LYS A 180 54.87 90.92 17.54
CA LYS A 180 53.55 90.60 18.09
C LYS A 180 53.52 90.79 19.60
N LYS A 181 52.39 91.23 20.14
CA LYS A 181 52.17 91.35 21.59
C LYS A 181 51.98 89.96 22.23
N LYS A 182 52.23 89.86 23.54
CA LYS A 182 51.97 88.61 24.28
C LYS A 182 50.50 88.18 24.16
N SER A 183 49.56 89.12 24.25
CA SER A 183 48.13 88.90 24.10
C SER A 183 47.75 88.34 22.72
N GLU A 184 48.35 88.88 21.64
CA GLU A 184 48.14 88.40 20.26
C GLU A 184 48.63 86.96 20.09
N ARG A 185 49.81 86.63 20.62
CA ARG A 185 50.35 85.26 20.58
C ARG A 185 49.48 84.27 21.37
N GLU A 186 49.00 84.65 22.54
CA GLU A 186 48.08 83.82 23.33
C GLU A 186 46.74 83.63 22.62
N ALA A 187 46.20 84.68 22.00
CA ALA A 187 44.97 84.60 21.23
C ALA A 187 45.14 83.71 19.99
N MET A 188 46.30 83.78 19.32
CA MET A 188 46.62 82.95 18.16
C MET A 188 46.76 81.47 18.55
N GLU A 189 47.37 81.16 19.70
CA GLU A 189 47.41 79.79 20.25
C GLU A 189 45.99 79.26 20.52
N ARG A 190 45.14 80.08 21.14
CA ARG A 190 43.73 79.72 21.41
C ARG A 190 42.95 79.52 20.10
N LYS A 191 43.19 80.37 19.09
CA LYS A 191 42.57 80.27 17.76
C LYS A 191 42.90 78.93 17.12
N MET A 192 44.19 78.61 17.00
CA MET A 192 44.66 77.33 16.45
C MET A 192 44.13 76.11 17.20
N THR A 193 44.06 76.21 18.54
CA THR A 193 43.53 75.12 19.37
C THR A 193 42.03 74.93 19.16
N ALA A 194 41.26 76.02 19.09
CA ALA A 194 39.83 75.99 18.85
C ALA A 194 39.49 75.49 17.44
N GLU A 195 40.25 75.88 16.43
CA GLU A 195 40.13 75.37 15.04
C GLU A 195 40.43 73.87 14.96
N LYS A 196 41.52 73.42 15.59
CA LYS A 196 41.85 71.99 15.69
C LYS A 196 40.75 71.20 16.42
N HIS A 197 40.19 71.75 17.49
CA HIS A 197 39.09 71.14 18.22
C HIS A 197 37.83 71.04 17.35
N TYR A 198 37.48 72.12 16.64
CA TYR A 198 36.35 72.15 15.71
C TYR A 198 36.46 71.06 14.64
N HIS A 199 37.58 70.99 13.91
CA HIS A 199 37.75 69.97 12.88
C HIS A 199 37.72 68.55 13.43
N ARG A 200 38.29 68.30 14.62
CA ARG A 200 38.19 66.99 15.28
C ARG A 200 36.75 66.65 15.67
N SER A 201 36.02 67.62 16.19
CA SER A 201 34.62 67.47 16.60
C SER A 201 33.73 67.16 15.40
N VAL A 202 33.84 67.94 14.32
CA VAL A 202 33.10 67.71 13.06
C VAL A 202 33.45 66.35 12.46
N LYS A 203 34.74 65.98 12.44
CA LYS A 203 35.16 64.65 11.98
C LYS A 203 34.52 63.53 12.81
N ALA A 204 34.54 63.63 14.14
CA ALA A 204 33.92 62.62 15.02
C ALA A 204 32.39 62.57 14.85
N MET A 205 31.73 63.71 14.62
CA MET A 205 30.31 63.76 14.31
C MET A 205 29.99 63.07 13.00
N ARG A 206 30.80 63.29 11.96
CA ARG A 206 30.66 62.64 10.66
C ARG A 206 30.85 61.12 10.77
N GLU A 207 31.92 60.67 11.42
CA GLU A 207 32.17 59.24 11.65
C GLU A 207 31.01 58.57 12.42
N LYS A 208 30.44 59.27 13.41
CA LYS A 208 29.28 58.78 14.15
C LYS A 208 28.02 58.71 13.28
N TRP A 209 27.79 59.72 12.45
CA TRP A 209 26.67 59.77 11.52
C TRP A 209 26.73 58.66 10.47
N GLU A 210 27.90 58.46 9.83
CA GLU A 210 28.14 57.36 8.89
C GLU A 210 27.85 56.01 9.55
N LYS A 211 28.36 55.80 10.77
CA LYS A 211 28.10 54.58 11.52
C LYS A 211 26.62 54.37 11.84
N GLU A 212 25.90 55.41 12.27
CA GLU A 212 24.45 55.31 12.55
C GLU A 212 23.64 54.97 11.28
N LYS A 213 24.03 55.52 10.12
CA LYS A 213 23.42 55.14 8.82
C LYS A 213 23.72 53.70 8.47
N ASP A 214 24.97 53.27 8.57
CA ASP A 214 25.38 51.89 8.27
C ASP A 214 24.65 50.88 9.17
N ASP A 215 24.56 51.16 10.47
CA ASP A 215 23.83 50.33 11.43
C ASP A 215 22.34 50.25 11.05
N ARG A 216 21.73 51.36 10.59
CA ARG A 216 20.33 51.36 10.14
C ARG A 216 20.12 50.62 8.83
N ILE A 217 21.02 50.77 7.86
CA ILE A 217 21.03 50.01 6.60
C ILE A 217 21.11 48.51 6.90
N GLN A 218 22.03 48.09 7.77
CA GLN A 218 22.15 46.69 8.16
C GLN A 218 20.89 46.15 8.85
N ALA A 219 20.24 46.96 9.69
CA ALA A 219 18.98 46.58 10.33
C ALA A 219 17.85 46.39 9.30
N PHE A 220 17.71 47.31 8.35
CA PHE A 220 16.73 47.22 7.27
C PHE A 220 16.96 46.00 6.38
N VAL A 221 18.22 45.73 5.98
CA VAL A 221 18.56 44.55 5.18
C VAL A 221 18.21 43.25 5.92
N LYS A 222 18.45 43.18 7.24
CA LYS A 222 18.07 42.02 8.06
C LYS A 222 16.55 41.84 8.12
N GLU A 223 15.80 42.92 8.28
CA GLU A 223 14.34 42.90 8.30
C GLU A 223 13.75 42.42 6.96
N VAL A 224 14.24 42.97 5.84
CA VAL A 224 13.82 42.55 4.49
C VAL A 224 14.16 41.06 4.24
N LYS A 225 15.33 40.60 4.68
CA LYS A 225 15.70 39.17 4.60
C LYS A 225 14.75 38.30 5.40
N ALA A 226 14.43 38.69 6.64
CA ALA A 226 13.50 37.94 7.49
C ALA A 226 12.10 37.85 6.87
N ILE A 227 11.58 38.95 6.29
CA ILE A 227 10.29 38.96 5.59
C ILE A 227 10.30 37.98 4.40
N LYS A 228 11.40 37.93 3.65
CA LYS A 228 11.53 37.01 2.51
C LYS A 228 11.68 35.54 2.92
N GLU A 229 12.49 35.26 3.94
CA GLU A 229 12.67 33.92 4.48
C GLU A 229 11.35 33.37 5.04
N GLU A 230 10.53 34.21 5.68
CA GLU A 230 9.19 33.85 6.15
C GLU A 230 8.30 33.38 4.98
N GLU A 231 8.26 34.13 3.87
CA GLU A 231 7.47 33.74 2.70
C GLU A 231 8.03 32.50 1.99
N GLN A 232 9.36 32.39 1.84
CA GLN A 232 10.00 31.20 1.27
C GLN A 232 9.67 29.94 2.07
N THR A 233 9.78 30.01 3.40
CA THR A 233 9.46 28.89 4.30
C THR A 233 7.99 28.50 4.18
N ARG A 234 7.11 29.49 4.04
CA ARG A 234 5.68 29.26 3.85
C ARG A 234 5.36 28.60 2.51
N VAL A 235 5.97 29.05 1.42
CA VAL A 235 5.84 28.42 0.09
C VAL A 235 6.36 26.98 0.13
N GLN A 236 7.52 26.76 0.75
CA GLN A 236 8.09 25.42 0.91
C GLN A 236 7.15 24.46 1.66
N ARG A 237 6.54 24.92 2.77
CA ARG A 237 5.54 24.12 3.51
C ARG A 237 4.29 23.83 2.67
N ALA A 238 3.87 24.74 1.79
CA ALA A 238 2.76 24.48 0.89
C ALA A 238 3.10 23.38 -0.12
N ILE A 239 4.31 23.43 -0.70
CA ILE A 239 4.82 22.37 -1.59
C ILE A 239 4.90 21.02 -0.87
N GLU A 240 5.42 21.00 0.37
CA GLU A 240 5.49 19.78 1.19
C GLU A 240 4.11 19.18 1.46
N LYS A 241 3.11 20.03 1.76
CA LYS A 241 1.72 19.57 1.92
C LYS A 241 1.14 19.00 0.63
N CYS A 242 1.31 19.67 -0.50
CA CYS A 242 0.82 19.17 -1.79
C CYS A 242 1.48 17.85 -2.17
N THR A 243 2.81 17.73 -1.99
CA THR A 243 3.52 16.48 -2.28
C THR A 243 3.10 15.34 -1.36
N PHE A 244 2.86 15.62 -0.07
CA PHE A 244 2.32 14.65 0.87
C PHE A 244 0.91 14.18 0.47
N GLU A 245 0.04 15.11 0.07
CA GLU A 245 -1.33 14.79 -0.34
C GLU A 245 -1.35 13.92 -1.62
N VAL A 246 -0.54 14.26 -2.62
CA VAL A 246 -0.36 13.44 -3.82
C VAL A 246 0.13 12.03 -3.46
N HIS A 247 1.09 11.92 -2.54
CA HIS A 247 1.57 10.61 -2.07
C HIS A 247 0.47 9.84 -1.33
N ARG A 248 -0.32 10.51 -0.50
CA ARG A 248 -1.47 9.91 0.21
C ARG A 248 -2.49 9.35 -0.77
N LEU A 249 -2.86 10.13 -1.79
CA LEU A 249 -3.79 9.69 -2.84
C LEU A 249 -3.24 8.49 -3.62
N LYS A 250 -1.93 8.49 -3.94
CA LYS A 250 -1.29 7.35 -4.61
C LYS A 250 -1.33 6.09 -3.78
N VAL A 251 -0.98 6.17 -2.49
CA VAL A 251 -1.07 5.03 -1.57
C VAL A 251 -2.52 4.55 -1.42
N GLY A 252 -3.49 5.46 -1.38
CA GLY A 252 -4.92 5.13 -1.38
C GLY A 252 -5.33 4.33 -2.61
N LYS A 253 -4.94 4.79 -3.81
CA LYS A 253 -5.17 4.08 -5.07
C LYS A 253 -4.54 2.70 -5.06
N ASP A 254 -3.25 2.58 -4.71
CA ASP A 254 -2.55 1.30 -4.61
C ASP A 254 -3.24 0.32 -3.64
N HIS A 255 -3.77 0.82 -2.52
CA HIS A 255 -4.51 0.00 -1.56
C HIS A 255 -5.83 -0.51 -2.15
N THR A 256 -6.59 0.35 -2.83
CA THR A 256 -7.83 -0.05 -3.49
C THR A 256 -7.58 -1.06 -4.62
N GLU A 257 -6.54 -0.87 -5.43
CA GLU A 257 -6.16 -1.81 -6.48
C GLU A 257 -5.77 -3.17 -5.92
N LYS A 258 -4.99 -3.21 -4.83
CA LYS A 258 -4.65 -4.46 -4.14
C LYS A 258 -5.87 -5.16 -3.54
N ALA A 259 -6.81 -4.40 -2.97
CA ALA A 259 -8.04 -4.96 -2.43
C ALA A 259 -8.90 -5.60 -3.54
N VAL A 260 -9.05 -4.91 -4.68
CA VAL A 260 -9.74 -5.44 -5.86
C VAL A 260 -9.04 -6.69 -6.40
N ALA A 261 -7.71 -6.66 -6.53
CA ALA A 261 -6.93 -7.82 -7.00
C ALA A 261 -7.08 -9.03 -6.06
N PHE A 262 -7.10 -8.81 -4.75
CA PHE A 262 -7.33 -9.86 -3.76
C PHE A 262 -8.75 -10.44 -3.88
N GLU A 263 -9.78 -9.60 -4.03
CA GLU A 263 -11.16 -10.05 -4.20
C GLU A 263 -11.35 -10.87 -5.48
N VAL A 264 -10.76 -10.42 -6.59
CA VAL A 264 -10.78 -11.16 -7.86
C VAL A 264 -10.12 -12.52 -7.71
N LYS A 265 -8.94 -12.58 -7.08
CA LYS A 265 -8.23 -13.85 -6.83
C LYS A 265 -9.04 -14.80 -5.94
N LYS A 266 -9.69 -14.27 -4.91
CA LYS A 266 -10.56 -15.05 -4.02
C LYS A 266 -11.75 -15.63 -4.80
N ARG A 267 -12.44 -14.81 -5.61
CA ARG A 267 -13.56 -15.30 -6.45
C ARG A 267 -13.12 -16.39 -7.43
N GLN A 268 -11.94 -16.25 -8.03
CA GLN A 268 -11.38 -17.29 -8.91
C GLN A 268 -11.11 -18.60 -8.16
N GLN A 269 -10.55 -18.54 -6.95
CA GLN A 269 -10.33 -19.72 -6.12
C GLN A 269 -11.64 -20.39 -5.70
N ASP A 270 -12.65 -19.60 -5.32
CA ASP A 270 -13.98 -20.11 -4.96
C ASP A 270 -14.67 -20.78 -6.17
N GLU A 271 -14.53 -20.21 -7.37
CA GLU A 271 -15.06 -20.80 -8.60
C GLU A 271 -14.34 -22.10 -8.98
N GLU A 272 -13.01 -22.15 -8.86
CA GLU A 272 -12.24 -23.36 -9.12
C GLU A 272 -12.59 -24.48 -8.12
N ALA A 273 -12.71 -24.14 -6.83
CA ALA A 273 -13.15 -25.08 -5.80
C ALA A 273 -14.54 -25.64 -6.09
N ARG A 274 -15.48 -24.79 -6.52
CA ARG A 274 -16.82 -25.22 -6.92
C ARG A 274 -16.80 -26.11 -8.16
N ARG A 275 -15.95 -25.81 -9.16
CA ARG A 275 -15.79 -26.67 -10.35
C ARG A 275 -15.27 -28.06 -9.98
N LYS A 276 -14.27 -28.13 -9.10
CA LYS A 276 -13.72 -29.41 -8.59
C LYS A 276 -14.77 -30.23 -7.85
N GLN A 277 -15.58 -29.60 -6.99
CA GLN A 277 -16.67 -30.29 -6.29
C GLN A 277 -17.70 -30.88 -7.27
N VAL A 278 -18.09 -30.13 -8.30
CA VAL A 278 -19.04 -30.62 -9.33
C VAL A 278 -18.44 -31.77 -10.13
N GLU A 279 -17.14 -31.74 -10.43
CA GLU A 279 -16.45 -32.82 -11.12
C GLU A 279 -16.36 -34.09 -10.25
N GLU A 280 -16.01 -33.94 -8.97
CA GLU A 280 -16.00 -35.05 -7.99
C GLU A 280 -17.38 -35.67 -7.80
N GLU A 281 -18.45 -34.87 -7.70
CA GLU A 281 -19.82 -35.35 -7.61
C GLU A 281 -20.22 -36.16 -8.86
N ARG A 282 -19.85 -35.68 -10.06
CA ARG A 282 -20.10 -36.42 -11.31
C ARG A 282 -19.34 -37.73 -11.38
N GLU A 283 -18.08 -37.75 -10.97
CA GLU A 283 -17.30 -38.99 -10.91
C GLU A 283 -17.89 -40.00 -9.92
N GLN A 284 -18.36 -39.53 -8.76
CA GLN A 284 -19.03 -40.38 -7.77
C GLN A 284 -20.36 -40.94 -8.30
N GLU A 285 -21.14 -40.11 -9.00
CA GLU A 285 -22.38 -40.55 -9.64
C GLU A 285 -22.12 -41.59 -10.73
N GLU A 286 -21.10 -41.38 -11.57
CA GLU A 286 -20.72 -42.35 -12.61
C GLU A 286 -20.25 -43.69 -12.00
N LYS A 287 -19.44 -43.64 -10.94
CA LYS A 287 -19.02 -44.85 -10.19
C LYS A 287 -20.21 -45.57 -9.57
N ALA A 288 -21.12 -44.85 -8.93
CA ALA A 288 -22.32 -45.42 -8.34
C ALA A 288 -23.23 -46.04 -9.41
N ARG A 289 -23.35 -45.40 -10.59
CA ARG A 289 -24.09 -45.94 -11.73
C ARG A 289 -23.46 -47.23 -12.25
N LYS A 290 -22.15 -47.27 -12.47
CA LYS A 290 -21.43 -48.50 -12.88
C LYS A 290 -21.63 -49.63 -11.89
N GLN A 291 -21.52 -49.36 -10.60
CA GLN A 291 -21.78 -50.36 -9.55
C GLN A 291 -23.22 -50.89 -9.58
N ARG A 292 -24.21 -50.03 -9.86
CA ARG A 292 -25.61 -50.47 -10.04
C ARG A 292 -25.77 -51.38 -11.26
N GLU A 293 -25.20 -50.98 -12.39
CA GLU A 293 -25.22 -51.77 -13.63
C GLU A 293 -24.55 -53.15 -13.43
N GLU A 294 -23.37 -53.21 -12.81
CA GLU A 294 -22.67 -54.47 -12.46
C GLU A 294 -23.50 -55.36 -11.52
N MET A 295 -24.14 -54.76 -10.50
CA MET A 295 -24.99 -55.51 -9.56
C MET A 295 -26.25 -56.05 -10.23
N GLU A 296 -26.85 -55.31 -11.17
CA GLU A 296 -27.98 -55.79 -11.97
C GLU A 296 -27.57 -56.92 -12.90
N GLU A 297 -26.42 -56.81 -13.57
CA GLU A 297 -25.88 -57.87 -14.43
C GLU A 297 -25.60 -59.15 -13.63
N LYS A 298 -24.97 -59.01 -12.45
CA LYS A 298 -24.72 -60.13 -11.53
C LYS A 298 -26.03 -60.81 -11.09
N LYS A 299 -27.09 -60.03 -10.80
CA LYS A 299 -28.42 -60.58 -10.47
C LYS A 299 -29.03 -61.34 -11.65
N ARG A 300 -28.94 -60.80 -12.88
CA ARG A 300 -29.41 -61.48 -14.09
C ARG A 300 -28.67 -62.79 -14.34
N LEU A 301 -27.36 -62.82 -14.13
CA LEU A 301 -26.54 -64.02 -14.28
C LEU A 301 -26.92 -65.10 -13.23
N LEU A 302 -27.12 -64.71 -11.98
CA LEU A 302 -27.58 -65.63 -10.93
C LEU A 302 -28.97 -66.19 -11.24
N TYR A 303 -29.88 -65.36 -11.75
CA TYR A 303 -31.21 -65.79 -12.14
C TYR A 303 -31.16 -66.78 -13.32
N SER A 304 -30.35 -66.50 -14.35
CA SER A 304 -30.22 -67.42 -15.50
C SER A 304 -29.57 -68.75 -15.09
N TYR A 305 -28.61 -68.72 -14.17
CA TYR A 305 -28.00 -69.93 -13.62
C TYR A 305 -29.02 -70.77 -12.83
N ARG A 306 -29.88 -70.12 -12.04
CA ARG A 306 -30.97 -70.79 -11.31
C ARG A 306 -31.98 -71.44 -12.26
N GLN A 307 -32.36 -70.74 -13.34
CA GLN A 307 -33.25 -71.33 -14.35
C GLN A 307 -32.65 -72.57 -15.02
N LYS A 308 -31.33 -72.56 -15.30
CA LYS A 308 -30.64 -73.74 -15.86
C LYS A 308 -30.66 -74.93 -14.89
N LEU A 309 -30.40 -74.69 -13.60
CA LEU A 309 -30.49 -75.74 -12.58
C LEU A 309 -31.91 -76.31 -12.46
N ASP A 310 -32.94 -75.46 -12.52
CA ASP A 310 -34.34 -75.90 -12.47
C ASP A 310 -34.72 -76.71 -13.73
N GLU A 311 -34.20 -76.37 -14.91
CA GLU A 311 -34.39 -77.15 -16.15
C GLU A 311 -33.67 -78.51 -16.11
N GLU A 312 -32.44 -78.55 -15.59
CA GLU A 312 -31.70 -79.81 -15.39
C GLU A 312 -32.41 -80.71 -14.37
N ALA A 313 -32.92 -80.15 -13.27
CA ALA A 313 -33.71 -80.89 -12.29
C ALA A 313 -35.03 -81.44 -12.88
N ARG A 314 -35.70 -80.67 -13.75
CA ARG A 314 -36.91 -81.16 -14.46
C ARG A 314 -36.59 -82.32 -15.39
N LYS A 315 -35.50 -82.22 -16.17
CA LYS A 315 -35.08 -83.31 -17.07
C LYS A 315 -34.73 -84.58 -16.30
N ALA A 316 -34.03 -84.46 -15.16
CA ALA A 316 -33.71 -85.60 -14.31
C ALA A 316 -34.96 -86.28 -13.75
N ALA A 317 -35.97 -85.51 -13.32
CA ALA A 317 -37.23 -86.05 -12.82
C ALA A 317 -38.09 -86.72 -13.92
N GLU A 318 -38.01 -86.24 -15.15
CA GLU A 318 -38.71 -86.84 -16.30
C GLU A 318 -38.05 -88.15 -16.76
N GLU A 319 -36.71 -88.23 -16.71
CA GLU A 319 -35.96 -89.46 -16.96
C GLU A 319 -36.19 -90.52 -15.86
N GLU A 320 -36.32 -90.11 -14.59
CA GLU A 320 -36.66 -91.01 -13.48
C GLU A 320 -38.06 -91.62 -13.64
N ARG A 321 -39.05 -90.83 -14.07
CA ARG A 321 -40.40 -91.34 -14.38
C ARG A 321 -40.40 -92.36 -15.52
N GLN A 322 -39.64 -92.09 -16.58
CA GLN A 322 -39.54 -93.04 -17.70
C GLN A 322 -38.93 -94.39 -17.25
N ARG A 323 -37.92 -94.36 -16.37
CA ARG A 323 -37.37 -95.59 -15.79
C ARG A 323 -38.37 -96.34 -14.91
N GLU A 324 -39.19 -95.64 -14.13
CA GLU A 324 -40.24 -96.26 -13.32
C GLU A 324 -41.33 -96.92 -14.19
N GLU A 325 -41.73 -96.29 -15.29
CA GLU A 325 -42.69 -96.86 -16.25
C GLU A 325 -42.14 -98.13 -16.93
N GLU A 326 -40.86 -98.13 -17.37
CA GLU A 326 -40.20 -99.30 -17.95
C GLU A 326 -40.06 -100.47 -16.95
N ASP A 327 -39.81 -100.17 -15.67
CA ASP A 327 -39.76 -101.19 -14.61
C ASP A 327 -41.14 -101.77 -14.29
N GLU A 328 -42.21 -100.98 -14.39
CA GLU A 328 -43.58 -101.46 -14.20
C GLU A 328 -44.03 -102.39 -15.34
N GLU A 329 -43.66 -102.09 -16.59
CA GLU A 329 -43.90 -102.99 -17.73
C GLU A 329 -43.15 -104.32 -17.57
N ARG A 330 -41.88 -104.29 -17.17
CA ARG A 330 -41.11 -105.53 -16.90
C ARG A 330 -41.76 -106.40 -15.82
N ARG A 331 -42.32 -105.78 -14.77
CA ARG A 331 -43.04 -106.52 -13.72
C ARG A 331 -44.33 -107.18 -14.24
N LYS A 332 -45.09 -106.49 -15.10
CA LYS A 332 -46.31 -107.03 -15.73
C LYS A 332 -45.99 -108.20 -16.66
N GLU A 333 -44.89 -108.12 -17.41
CA GLU A 333 -44.43 -109.18 -18.30
C GLU A 333 -43.99 -110.44 -17.52
N TYR A 334 -43.22 -110.26 -16.44
CA TYR A 334 -42.84 -111.35 -15.54
C TYR A 334 -44.03 -112.02 -14.85
N ALA A 335 -45.07 -111.25 -14.48
CA ALA A 335 -46.28 -111.79 -13.88
C ALA A 335 -47.04 -112.72 -14.84
N ARG A 336 -47.19 -112.32 -16.11
CA ARG A 336 -47.82 -113.15 -17.16
C ARG A 336 -47.05 -114.45 -17.41
N TYR A 337 -45.72 -114.38 -17.51
CA TYR A 337 -44.88 -115.56 -17.70
C TYR A 337 -45.03 -116.56 -16.52
N ASN A 338 -45.15 -116.05 -15.29
CA ASN A 338 -45.31 -116.90 -14.12
C ASN A 338 -46.69 -117.58 -14.07
N GLU A 339 -47.76 -116.89 -14.48
CA GLU A 339 -49.10 -117.46 -14.66
C GLU A 339 -49.10 -118.60 -15.69
N GLU A 340 -48.47 -118.40 -16.85
CA GLU A 340 -48.35 -119.43 -17.88
C GLU A 340 -47.57 -120.65 -17.39
N ARG A 341 -46.49 -120.43 -16.63
CA ARG A 341 -45.69 -121.51 -16.04
C ARG A 341 -46.48 -122.32 -15.01
N VAL A 342 -47.28 -121.66 -14.17
CA VAL A 342 -48.16 -122.33 -13.19
C VAL A 342 -49.25 -123.11 -13.91
N GLY A 343 -49.88 -122.54 -14.95
CA GLY A 343 -50.88 -123.21 -15.78
C GLY A 343 -50.32 -124.44 -16.51
N TYR A 344 -49.08 -124.40 -16.98
CA TYR A 344 -48.42 -125.56 -17.59
C TYR A 344 -48.20 -126.71 -16.59
N ARG A 345 -47.73 -126.41 -15.37
CA ARG A 345 -47.54 -127.42 -14.32
C ARG A 345 -48.86 -128.05 -13.87
N ARG A 346 -49.95 -127.27 -13.83
CA ARG A 346 -51.28 -127.78 -13.49
C ARG A 346 -51.77 -128.80 -14.51
N ARG A 347 -51.64 -128.50 -15.81
CA ARG A 347 -51.98 -129.42 -16.90
C ARG A 347 -51.17 -130.71 -16.89
N GLN A 348 -49.88 -130.64 -16.56
CA GLN A 348 -49.02 -131.82 -16.38
C GLN A 348 -49.46 -132.70 -15.19
N TYR A 349 -49.99 -132.09 -14.13
CA TYR A 349 -50.49 -132.82 -12.97
C TYR A 349 -51.82 -133.51 -13.27
N GLU A 350 -52.74 -132.84 -13.97
CA GLU A 350 -54.01 -133.41 -14.43
C GLU A 350 -53.78 -134.60 -15.38
N GLN A 351 -52.86 -134.48 -16.35
CA GLN A 351 -52.49 -135.61 -17.22
C GLN A 351 -51.98 -136.83 -16.43
N LYS A 352 -51.15 -136.61 -15.39
CA LYS A 352 -50.66 -137.72 -14.54
C LYS A 352 -51.76 -138.35 -13.69
N GLU A 353 -52.78 -137.60 -13.29
CA GLU A 353 -53.95 -138.17 -12.60
C GLU A 353 -54.83 -138.97 -13.55
N GLU A 354 -55.02 -138.51 -14.79
CA GLU A 354 -55.78 -139.23 -15.82
C GLU A 354 -55.09 -140.54 -16.22
N GLU A 355 -53.77 -140.54 -16.44
CA GLU A 355 -52.98 -141.76 -16.69
C GLU A 355 -53.09 -142.75 -15.51
N LYS A 356 -53.13 -142.26 -14.27
CA LYS A 356 -53.34 -143.10 -13.09
C LYS A 356 -54.73 -143.72 -13.05
N LYS A 357 -55.76 -142.98 -13.46
CA LYS A 357 -57.14 -143.48 -13.53
C LYS A 357 -57.30 -144.54 -14.63
N GLU A 358 -56.72 -144.33 -15.81
CA GLU A 358 -56.73 -145.35 -16.87
C GLU A 358 -55.97 -146.62 -16.46
N LEU A 359 -54.82 -146.48 -15.79
CA LEU A 359 -54.05 -147.63 -15.32
C LEU A 359 -54.80 -148.46 -14.26
N MET A 360 -55.56 -147.81 -13.38
CA MET A 360 -56.42 -148.51 -12.41
C MET A 360 -57.56 -149.26 -13.10
N ARG A 361 -58.17 -148.65 -14.12
CA ARG A 361 -59.27 -149.25 -14.89
C ARG A 361 -58.83 -150.50 -15.65
N MET A 362 -57.65 -150.45 -16.28
CA MET A 362 -57.05 -151.61 -16.94
C MET A 362 -56.75 -152.77 -15.96
N ARG A 363 -56.36 -152.46 -14.71
CA ARG A 363 -56.12 -153.49 -13.68
C ARG A 363 -57.41 -154.14 -13.19
N GLU A 364 -58.50 -153.36 -13.07
CA GLU A 364 -59.82 -153.89 -12.73
C GLU A 364 -60.35 -154.83 -13.83
N GLU A 365 -60.16 -154.48 -15.11
CA GLU A 365 -60.52 -155.33 -16.24
C GLU A 365 -59.69 -156.64 -16.30
N GLU A 366 -58.38 -156.60 -16.01
CA GLU A 366 -57.55 -157.82 -15.91
C GLU A 366 -57.96 -158.74 -14.74
N GLU A 367 -58.41 -158.18 -13.61
CA GLU A 367 -58.90 -158.97 -12.48
C GLU A 367 -60.26 -159.63 -12.75
N GLU A 368 -61.15 -158.96 -13.48
CA GLU A 368 -62.42 -159.53 -13.93
C GLU A 368 -62.22 -160.70 -14.91
N GLU A 369 -61.31 -160.58 -15.89
CA GLU A 369 -60.98 -161.68 -16.81
C GLU A 369 -60.36 -162.88 -16.06
N ARG A 370 -59.56 -162.62 -15.03
CA ARG A 370 -58.93 -163.66 -14.21
C ARG A 370 -59.94 -164.39 -13.34
N GLN A 371 -60.95 -163.71 -12.82
CA GLN A 371 -62.05 -164.32 -12.07
C GLN A 371 -62.94 -165.18 -12.96
N GLN A 372 -63.27 -164.73 -14.17
CA GLN A 372 -64.06 -165.52 -15.13
C GLN A 372 -63.33 -166.81 -15.57
N ARG A 373 -61.99 -166.76 -15.75
CA ARG A 373 -61.17 -167.97 -16.01
C ARG A 373 -61.15 -168.97 -14.85
N LEU A 374 -61.18 -168.50 -13.61
CA LEU A 374 -61.19 -169.35 -12.41
C LEU A 374 -62.56 -170.01 -12.16
N GLU A 375 -63.66 -169.36 -12.53
CA GLU A 375 -65.01 -169.96 -12.46
C GLU A 375 -65.21 -171.08 -13.49
N ALA A 376 -64.67 -170.92 -14.71
CA ALA A 376 -64.71 -171.97 -15.73
C ALA A 376 -63.93 -173.25 -15.33
N LEU A 377 -62.83 -173.11 -14.58
CA LEU A 377 -62.03 -174.23 -14.07
C LEU A 377 -62.68 -174.96 -12.88
N ARG A 378 -63.51 -174.29 -12.08
CA ARG A 378 -64.23 -174.91 -10.93
C ARG A 378 -65.38 -175.83 -11.37
N ALA A 379 -65.96 -175.61 -12.54
CA ALA A 379 -67.05 -176.45 -13.06
C ALA A 379 -66.57 -177.83 -13.55
N GLN A 380 -65.30 -177.98 -13.97
CA GLN A 380 -64.76 -179.26 -14.48
C GLN A 380 -64.35 -180.27 -13.39
N VAL A 381 -64.27 -179.89 -12.11
CA VAL A 381 -63.61 -180.71 -11.07
C VAL A 381 -64.56 -181.35 -10.04
N LYS A 382 -65.86 -181.04 -10.03
CA LYS A 382 -66.81 -181.58 -9.02
C LYS A 382 -67.60 -182.82 -9.48
N ASN A 383 -66.89 -183.77 -10.11
CA ASN A 383 -67.34 -185.15 -10.31
C ASN A 383 -66.19 -186.10 -9.92
N ARG A 384 -66.04 -186.36 -8.62
CA ARG A 384 -65.54 -187.63 -8.02
C ARG A 384 -65.20 -187.48 -6.54
N PRO A 385 -65.63 -188.42 -5.68
CA PRO A 385 -64.90 -188.78 -4.47
C PRO A 385 -64.11 -190.08 -4.70
N PHE A 386 -63.03 -190.29 -3.93
CA PHE A 386 -62.91 -191.49 -3.08
C PHE A 386 -61.84 -191.29 -1.98
N PHE A 387 -62.23 -191.60 -0.72
CA PHE A 387 -61.50 -192.02 0.51
C PHE A 387 -59.97 -191.82 0.63
N ALA A 388 -59.32 -191.73 1.81
CA ALA A 388 -59.60 -191.50 3.23
C ALA A 388 -58.26 -191.72 4.00
N GLY A 389 -58.09 -191.10 5.18
CA GLY A 389 -57.13 -191.53 6.22
C GLY A 389 -55.90 -190.65 6.44
N CYS A 390 -55.95 -189.74 7.43
CA CYS A 390 -55.25 -189.79 8.75
C CYS A 390 -53.76 -189.38 8.68
N ARG A 391 -53.12 -188.64 9.61
CA ARG A 391 -53.33 -187.88 10.87
C ARG A 391 -51.92 -187.25 11.13
N GLY A 392 -51.63 -186.21 11.90
CA GLY A 392 -52.28 -185.28 12.81
C GLY A 392 -51.15 -184.33 13.31
N TRP A 393 -51.39 -183.02 13.37
CA TRP A 393 -51.66 -182.17 14.55
C TRP A 393 -50.53 -181.19 14.87
N GLY A 394 -50.95 -179.95 15.16
CA GLY A 394 -50.18 -178.72 15.32
C GLY A 394 -51.09 -177.56 14.95
#